data_AF-A0A355TT18-F1
#
_entry.id   AF-A0A355TT18-F1
#
_cell.length_a   1.000
_cell.length_b   1.000
_cell.length_c   1.000
_cell.angle_alpha   90.00
_cell.angle_beta   90.00
_cell.angle_gamma   90.00
#
_symmetry.space_group_name_H-M   'P 1'
#
loop_
_entity.id
_entity.type
_entity.pdbx_description
1 polymer ?
#
loop_
_entity_poly.entity_id
_entity_poly.type
_entity_poly.pdbx_seq_one_letter_code
_entity_poly.pdbx_strand_id
1 'polypeptide(L)' 'MLNLERVIDQADMVSLGYAFTVKGRFIRVLNLYNPECAAVIEHDGTVIETNMDDQELHKMLQVYNKNKEFL' A
#
# COMPACT_ATOMS: atom_id res chain seq x y z
N MET A 1 -1.88 19.67 3.38
CA MET A 1 -2.36 18.92 2.19
C MET A 1 -1.29 17.91 1.86
N LEU A 2 -1.66 16.63 1.73
CA LEU A 2 -0.72 15.58 1.34
C LEU A 2 -0.23 15.85 -0.09
N ASN A 3 1.08 15.77 -0.33
CA ASN A 3 1.63 15.85 -1.67
C ASN A 3 1.75 14.43 -2.26
N LEU A 4 0.78 14.06 -3.10
CA LEU A 4 0.73 12.73 -3.72
C LEU A 4 1.88 12.47 -4.70
N GLU A 5 2.39 13.49 -5.39
CA GLU A 5 3.55 13.34 -6.27
C GLU A 5 4.77 12.87 -5.46
N ARG A 6 5.00 13.50 -4.31
CA ARG A 6 6.08 13.08 -3.40
C ARG A 6 5.87 11.66 -2.85
N VAL A 7 4.63 11.23 -2.63
CA VAL A 7 4.37 9.83 -2.20
C VAL A 7 4.71 8.86 -3.33
N ILE A 8 4.29 9.16 -4.56
CA ILE A 8 4.57 8.34 -5.74
C ILE A 8 6.07 8.25 -6.00
N ASP A 9 6.79 9.38 -5.95
CA ASP A 9 8.24 9.44 -6.15
C ASP A 9 9.03 8.65 -5.09
N GLN A 10 8.47 8.50 -3.88
CA GLN A 10 9.09 7.78 -2.77
C GLN A 10 8.62 6.33 -2.63
N ALA A 11 7.63 5.91 -3.41
CA ALA A 11 7.12 4.55 -3.37
C ALA A 11 8.07 3.61 -4.11
N ASP A 12 8.31 2.44 -3.54
CA ASP A 12 9.09 1.39 -4.18
C ASP A 12 8.26 0.72 -5.30
N MET A 13 6.93 0.72 -5.16
CA MET A 13 6.01 0.30 -6.22
C MET A 13 4.72 1.10 -6.18
N VAL A 14 4.19 1.46 -7.36
CA VAL A 14 2.83 1.97 -7.51
C VAL A 14 2.05 1.04 -8.43
N SER A 15 0.94 0.48 -7.94
CA SER A 15 0.11 -0.45 -8.73
C SER A 15 -1.37 -0.27 -8.43
N LEU A 16 -2.18 -0.15 -9.48
CA LEU A 16 -3.65 -0.06 -9.43
C LEU A 16 -4.20 0.96 -8.40
N GLY A 17 -3.51 2.09 -8.23
CA GLY A 17 -3.91 3.16 -7.33
C GLY A 17 -3.45 3.00 -5.88
N TYR A 18 -2.56 2.05 -5.61
CA TYR A 18 -1.87 1.93 -4.32
C TYR A 18 -0.39 2.22 -4.48
N ALA A 19 0.16 3.00 -3.55
CA ALA A 19 1.59 3.20 -3.39
C ALA A 19 2.10 2.31 -2.26
N PHE A 20 3.12 1.50 -2.54
CA PHE A 20 3.76 0.58 -1.62
C PHE A 20 5.16 1.10 -1.33
N THR A 21 5.50 1.26 -0.05
CA THR A 21 6.82 1.72 0.40
C THR A 21 7.37 0.79 1.48
N VAL A 22 8.48 0.14 1.18
CA VAL A 22 9.22 -0.72 2.10
C VAL A 22 9.91 0.13 3.16
N LYS A 23 9.67 -0.19 4.43
CA LYS A 23 10.29 0.40 5.62
C LYS A 23 10.78 -0.72 6.53
N GLY A 24 11.89 -1.34 6.14
CA GLY A 24 12.49 -2.46 6.86
C GLY A 24 11.62 -3.71 6.77
N ARG A 25 11.12 -4.19 7.92
CA ARG A 25 10.25 -5.38 7.98
C ARG A 25 8.85 -5.13 7.40
N PHE A 26 8.41 -3.88 7.38
CA PHE A 26 7.04 -3.52 7.03
C PHE A 26 6.96 -2.85 5.66
N ILE A 27 5.81 -2.97 5.03
CA ILE A 27 5.43 -2.27 3.82
C ILE A 27 4.27 -1.34 4.19
N ARG A 28 4.46 -0.04 3.94
CA ARG A 28 3.38 0.95 4.06
C ARG A 28 2.65 1.02 2.75
N VAL A 29 1.33 0.97 2.80
CA VAL A 29 0.46 1.04 1.64
C VAL A 29 -0.47 2.24 1.79
N LEU A 30 -0.51 3.10 0.78
CA LEU A 30 -1.43 4.23 0.72
C LEU A 30 -2.38 4.07 -0.47
N ASN A 31 -3.67 4.27 -0.26
CA ASN A 31 -4.62 4.42 -1.37
C ASN A 31 -4.49 5.82 -1.98
N LEU A 32 -4.06 5.91 -3.23
CA LEU A 32 -3.87 7.17 -3.95
C LEU A 32 -5.20 7.83 -4.35
N TYR A 33 -6.29 7.07 -4.42
CA TYR A 33 -7.63 7.59 -4.68
C TYR A 33 -8.35 8.07 -3.42
N ASN A 34 -7.99 7.51 -2.26
CA ASN A 34 -8.49 7.95 -0.96
C ASN A 34 -7.34 8.01 0.06
N PRO A 35 -6.53 9.07 0.09
CA PRO A 35 -5.30 9.13 0.88
C PRO A 35 -5.49 9.18 2.40
N GLU A 36 -6.73 9.22 2.88
CA GLU A 36 -7.05 9.00 4.29
C GLU A 36 -7.02 7.50 4.64
N CYS A 37 -7.03 6.60 3.64
CA CYS A 37 -7.00 5.15 3.81
C CYS A 37 -5.60 4.57 3.54
N ALA A 38 -5.08 3.83 4.52
CA ALA A 38 -3.75 3.26 4.50
C ALA A 38 -3.72 1.92 5.23
N ALA A 39 -2.70 1.12 4.91
CA ALA A 39 -2.40 -0.13 5.60
C ALA A 39 -0.89 -0.28 5.85
N VAL A 40 -0.55 -1.05 6.86
CA VAL A 40 0.80 -1.55 7.11
C VAL A 40 0.74 -3.07 7.05
N ILE A 41 1.57 -3.67 6.21
CA ILE A 41 1.64 -5.11 6.02
C ILE A 41 3.08 -5.63 6.19
N GLU A 42 3.24 -6.92 6.47
CA GLU A 42 4.52 -7.62 6.33
C GLU A 42 4.72 -8.13 4.89
N HIS A 43 5.94 -8.59 4.59
CA HIS A 43 6.33 -9.10 3.26
C HIS A 43 5.59 -10.38 2.83
N ASP A 44 4.91 -11.06 3.75
CA ASP A 44 4.04 -12.21 3.43
C ASP A 44 2.59 -11.78 3.13
N GLY A 45 2.26 -10.49 3.31
CA GLY A 45 0.91 -9.94 3.15
C GLY A 45 0.09 -9.91 4.44
N THR A 46 0.65 -10.29 5.59
CA THR A 46 -0.01 -10.17 6.89
C THR A 46 -0.26 -8.69 7.20
N VAL A 47 -1.52 -8.35 7.51
CA VAL A 47 -1.91 -6.98 7.86
C VAL A 47 -1.62 -6.72 9.33
N ILE A 48 -0.82 -5.67 9.60
CA ILE A 48 -0.46 -5.22 10.94
C ILE A 48 -1.45 -4.16 11.45
N GLU A 49 -1.77 -3.18 10.59
CA GLU A 49 -2.68 -2.09 10.92
C GLU A 49 -3.32 -1.57 9.63
N THR A 50 -4.60 -1.18 9.69
CA THR A 50 -5.32 -0.60 8.55
C THR A 50 -6.53 0.17 9.03
N ASN A 51 -6.92 1.19 8.28
CA ASN A 51 -8.24 1.85 8.38
C ASN A 51 -9.07 1.71 7.09
N MET A 52 -8.61 0.89 6.14
CA MET A 52 -9.39 0.49 4.97
C MET A 52 -10.57 -0.39 5.41
N ASP A 53 -11.70 -0.28 4.73
CA ASP A 53 -12.79 -1.24 4.90
C ASP A 53 -12.41 -2.62 4.32
N ASP A 54 -13.19 -3.65 4.65
CA ASP A 54 -12.90 -5.04 4.26
C ASP A 54 -12.80 -5.21 2.72
N GLN A 55 -13.61 -4.46 1.96
CA GLN A 55 -13.62 -4.56 0.50
C GLN A 55 -12.37 -3.94 -0.11
N GLU A 56 -11.99 -2.76 0.36
CA GLU A 56 -10.78 -2.07 -0.05
C GLU A 56 -9.52 -2.87 0.34
N LEU A 57 -9.45 -3.34 1.60
CA LEU A 57 -8.35 -4.15 2.10
C LEU A 57 -8.18 -5.43 1.27
N HIS A 58 -9.28 -6.12 0.96
CA HIS A 58 -9.23 -7.32 0.11
C HIS A 58 -8.66 -7.00 -1.27
N LYS A 59 -9.13 -5.92 -1.90
CA LYS A 59 -8.61 -5.48 -3.20
C LYS A 59 -7.12 -5.13 -3.11
N MET A 60 -6.70 -4.36 -2.12
CA MET A 60 -5.30 -3.97 -1.91
C MET A 60 -4.40 -5.21 -1.76
N LEU A 61 -4.79 -6.19 -0.95
CA LEU A 61 -4.04 -7.44 -0.77
C LEU A 61 -3.95 -8.27 -2.06
N GLN A 62 -4.99 -8.26 -2.91
CA GLN A 62 -4.90 -8.89 -4.23
C GLN A 62 -3.90 -8.19 -5.15
N VAL A 63 -3.86 -6.84 -5.13
CA VAL A 63 -2.87 -6.06 -5.88
C VAL A 63 -1.47 -6.38 -5.39
N TYR A 64 -1.26 -6.39 -4.07
CA TYR A 64 0.02 -6.73 -3.47
C TYR A 64 0.49 -8.13 -3.87
N ASN A 65 -0.33 -9.16 -3.65
CA ASN A 65 0.05 -10.54 -3.92
C ASN A 65 0.37 -10.82 -5.39
N LYS A 66 -0.28 -10.09 -6.32
CA LYS A 66 -0.01 -10.21 -7.76
C LYS A 66 1.27 -9.53 -8.22
N ASN A 67 1.77 -8.54 -7.46
CA ASN A 67 2.88 -7.69 -7.89
C ASN A 67 4.06 -7.67 -6.92
N LYS A 68 3.99 -8.38 -5.79
CA LYS A 68 5.04 -8.37 -4.74
C LYS A 68 6.42 -8.84 -5.19
N GLU A 69 6.52 -9.47 -6.35
CA GLU A 69 7.81 -9.82 -6.98
C GLU A 69 8.57 -8.60 -7.53
N PHE A 70 7.87 -7.47 -7.74
CA PHE A 70 8.43 -6.20 -8.19
C PHE A 70 8.75 -5.25 -7.03
N LEU A 71 8.55 -5.70 -5.78
CA LEU A 71 8.81 -4.96 -4.54
C LEU A 71 10.15 -5.36 -3.90
#